data_AF-A0A940VF45-F1
#
_entry.id   AF-A0A940VF45-F1
#
_cell.length_a   1.000
_cell.length_b   1.000
_cell.length_c   1.000
_cell.angle_alpha   90.00
_cell.angle_beta   90.00
_cell.angle_gamma   90.00
#
_symmetry.space_group_name_H-M   'P 1'
#
loop_
_entity.id
_entity.type
_entity.pdbx_description
1 polymer ?
#
loop_
_entity_poly.entity_id
_entity_poly.type
_entity_poly.pdbx_seq_one_letter_code
_entity_poly.pdbx_strand_id
1 'polypeptide(L)'
;LSALRGVLGTKEHRLEFEAASVAGKTVVALRSSYEHSAASRLATAIYLATLGRDKVGFSRERIGPEGQASFVKGAQGMIERNLMRYYLILKAFLDTQALPESRRVDARLNAVYDLMEHYPAQLHEMERVEYLDVKRRERQNQVRLQQAIGPTRPQPTGP
;
A
#
# COMPACT_ATOMS: atom_id res chain seq x y z
N LEU A 1 6.29 14.58 5.11
CA LEU A 1 7.46 13.68 5.09
C LEU A 1 8.10 13.75 3.71
N SER A 2 9.43 13.81 3.61
CA SER A 2 10.13 13.86 2.33
C SER A 2 11.34 12.93 2.30
N ALA A 3 11.67 12.39 1.12
CA ALA A 3 12.88 11.60 0.91
C ALA A 3 13.42 11.80 -0.52
N LEU A 4 14.73 12.08 -0.63
CA LEU A 4 15.39 12.36 -1.91
C LEU A 4 15.58 11.11 -2.78
N ARG A 5 15.63 9.93 -2.16
CA ARG A 5 15.85 8.65 -2.86
C ARG A 5 14.91 7.58 -2.33
N GLY A 6 14.29 6.85 -3.26
CA GLY A 6 13.51 5.65 -2.99
C GLY A 6 14.05 4.42 -3.70
N VAL A 7 13.35 3.31 -3.52
CA VAL A 7 13.67 2.02 -4.14
C VAL A 7 13.50 2.13 -5.67
N LEU A 8 14.26 1.32 -6.43
CA LEU A 8 14.28 1.32 -7.90
C LEU A 8 14.60 2.69 -8.53
N GLY A 9 15.33 3.53 -7.80
CA GLY A 9 15.81 4.82 -8.31
C GLY A 9 14.72 5.88 -8.45
N THR A 10 13.59 5.73 -7.76
CA THR A 10 12.61 6.82 -7.61
C THR A 10 13.20 7.96 -6.76
N LYS A 11 12.78 9.20 -7.01
CA LYS A 11 13.33 10.40 -6.35
C LYS A 11 12.22 11.35 -5.91
N GLU A 12 12.60 12.37 -5.12
CA GLU A 12 11.72 13.48 -4.74
C GLU A 12 10.37 13.03 -4.13
N HIS A 13 10.44 12.04 -3.25
CA HIS A 13 9.27 11.55 -2.54
C HIS A 13 8.75 12.64 -1.61
N ARG A 14 7.48 13.01 -1.76
CA ARG A 14 6.72 13.84 -0.83
C ARG A 14 5.47 13.11 -0.42
N LEU A 15 5.24 13.04 0.88
CA LEU A 15 4.03 12.51 1.49
C LEU A 15 3.48 13.55 2.47
N GLU A 16 2.27 13.99 2.24
CA GLU A 16 1.51 14.89 3.11
C GLU A 16 0.31 14.14 3.67
N PHE A 17 0.10 14.27 4.97
CA PHE A 17 -0.99 13.64 5.69
C PHE A 17 -1.65 14.69 6.56
N GLU A 18 -2.94 14.89 6.35
CA GLU A 18 -3.78 15.80 7.11
C GLU A 18 -4.97 15.03 7.67
N ALA A 19 -5.34 15.31 8.91
CA ALA A 19 -6.54 14.76 9.52
C ALA A 19 -7.31 15.88 10.23
N ALA A 20 -8.62 15.93 10.02
CA ALA A 20 -9.51 16.91 10.63
C ALA A 20 -10.78 16.23 11.16
N SER A 21 -11.34 16.78 12.24
CA SER A 21 -12.65 16.37 12.74
C SER A 21 -13.74 17.13 12.00
N VAL A 22 -14.70 16.41 11.41
CA VAL A 22 -15.85 16.96 10.70
C VAL A 22 -17.10 16.21 11.15
N ALA A 23 -18.01 16.90 11.84
CA ALA A 23 -19.29 16.33 12.31
C ALA A 23 -19.16 14.98 13.04
N GLY A 24 -18.19 14.88 13.96
CA GLY A 24 -17.95 13.65 14.73
C GLY A 24 -17.25 12.52 13.97
N LYS A 25 -16.80 12.79 12.74
CA LYS A 25 -15.99 11.87 11.93
C LYS A 25 -14.58 12.43 11.73
N THR A 26 -13.60 11.54 11.56
CA THR A 26 -12.26 11.93 11.13
C THR A 26 -12.18 11.87 9.62
N VAL A 27 -11.87 12.99 8.98
CA VAL A 27 -11.54 13.07 7.55
C VAL A 27 -10.03 13.10 7.41
N VAL A 28 -9.50 12.23 6.56
CA VAL A 28 -8.07 12.11 6.29
C VAL A 28 -7.81 12.47 4.83
N ALA A 29 -6.86 13.37 4.59
CA ALA A 29 -6.32 13.65 3.26
C ALA A 29 -4.86 13.17 3.19
N LEU A 30 -4.56 12.35 2.18
CA LEU A 30 -3.23 11.85 1.90
C LEU A 30 -2.81 12.29 0.50
N ARG A 31 -1.71 13.03 0.39
CA ARG A 31 -1.10 13.39 -0.90
C ARG A 31 0.27 12.74 -0.98
N SER A 32 0.55 12.08 -2.10
CA SER A 32 1.83 11.43 -2.36
C SER A 32 2.30 11.77 -3.76
N SER A 33 3.55 12.19 -3.89
CA SER A 33 4.20 12.40 -5.18
C SER A 33 5.63 11.88 -5.16
N TYR A 34 6.11 11.42 -6.30
CA TYR A 34 7.50 11.03 -6.49
C TYR A 34 7.83 11.06 -7.99
N GLU A 35 9.12 11.13 -8.30
CA GLU A 35 9.60 11.12 -9.68
C GLU A 35 10.11 9.72 -10.08
N HIS A 36 9.68 9.28 -11.26
CA HIS A 36 10.11 8.04 -11.87
C HIS A 36 11.41 8.23 -12.67
N SER A 37 12.46 7.49 -12.32
CA SER A 37 13.65 7.36 -13.18
C SER A 37 13.33 6.61 -14.47
N ALA A 38 14.18 6.75 -15.49
CA ALA A 38 14.08 5.96 -16.73
C ALA A 38 14.09 4.45 -16.45
N ALA A 39 14.94 3.99 -15.53
CA ALA A 39 14.98 2.59 -15.10
C ALA A 39 13.65 2.14 -14.45
N SER A 40 13.07 2.96 -13.57
CA SER A 40 11.78 2.64 -12.95
C SER A 40 10.63 2.60 -13.96
N ARG A 41 10.66 3.47 -14.98
CA ARG A 41 9.69 3.46 -16.09
C ARG A 41 9.81 2.19 -16.92
N LEU A 42 11.03 1.80 -17.27
CA LEU A 42 11.27 0.55 -18.00
C LEU A 42 10.83 -0.68 -17.20
N ALA A 43 11.19 -0.76 -15.91
CA ALA A 43 10.76 -1.85 -15.04
C ALA A 43 9.22 -1.94 -14.92
N THR A 44 8.56 -0.79 -14.79
CA THR A 44 7.09 -0.71 -14.78
C THR A 44 6.49 -1.19 -16.10
N ALA A 45 7.07 -0.81 -17.24
CA ALA A 45 6.61 -1.26 -18.55
C ALA A 45 6.75 -2.78 -18.71
N ILE A 46 7.88 -3.36 -18.30
CA ILE A 46 8.09 -4.82 -18.32
C ILE A 46 7.09 -5.54 -17.42
N TYR A 47 6.85 -5.03 -16.21
CA TYR A 47 5.86 -5.57 -15.29
C TYR A 47 4.46 -5.55 -15.91
N LEU A 48 4.03 -4.41 -16.46
CA LEU A 48 2.72 -4.26 -17.11
C LEU A 48 2.60 -5.10 -18.38
N ALA A 49 3.70 -5.41 -19.06
CA ALA A 49 3.71 -6.33 -20.19
C ALA A 49 3.61 -7.81 -19.77
N THR A 50 3.84 -8.13 -18.49
CA THR A 50 3.90 -9.50 -17.95
C THR A 50 2.87 -9.71 -16.84
N LEU A 51 3.32 -9.77 -15.58
CA LEU A 51 2.50 -10.06 -14.39
C LEU A 51 1.39 -9.02 -14.14
N GLY A 52 1.60 -7.80 -14.65
CA GLY A 52 0.68 -6.68 -14.53
C GLY A 52 -0.34 -6.57 -15.66
N ARG A 53 -0.25 -7.39 -16.72
CA ARG A 53 -1.00 -7.21 -17.97
C ARG A 53 -2.51 -7.19 -17.76
N ASP A 54 -3.00 -8.12 -16.95
CA ASP A 54 -4.43 -8.31 -16.72
C ASP A 54 -4.91 -7.60 -15.45
N LYS A 55 -4.03 -6.85 -14.78
CA LYS A 55 -4.36 -6.12 -13.57
C LYS A 55 -5.18 -4.88 -13.91
N VAL A 56 -6.36 -4.81 -13.31
CA VAL A 56 -7.31 -3.70 -13.46
C VAL A 56 -7.40 -2.86 -12.20
N GLY A 57 -7.71 -1.57 -12.37
CA GLY A 57 -8.07 -0.63 -11.31
C GLY A 57 -9.57 -0.66 -10.97
N PHE A 58 -10.03 0.41 -10.36
CA PHE A 58 -11.39 0.58 -9.82
C PHE A 58 -12.24 1.51 -10.67
N SER A 59 -11.64 2.51 -11.32
CA SER A 59 -12.33 3.41 -12.23
C SER A 59 -12.71 2.69 -13.53
N ARG A 60 -13.85 3.08 -14.12
CA ARG A 60 -14.25 2.65 -15.45
C ARG A 60 -13.62 3.54 -16.51
N GLU A 61 -13.15 2.95 -17.60
CA GLU A 61 -12.77 3.67 -18.81
C GLU A 61 -13.99 4.40 -19.37
N ARG A 62 -13.76 5.58 -19.96
CA ARG A 62 -14.84 6.36 -20.57
C ARG A 62 -15.34 5.59 -21.80
N ILE A 63 -16.60 5.18 -21.77
CA ILE A 63 -17.25 4.41 -22.83
C ILE A 63 -17.19 5.19 -24.15
N GLY A 64 -16.56 4.61 -25.18
CA GLY A 64 -16.72 5.05 -26.57
C GLY A 64 -18.07 4.59 -27.15
N PRO A 65 -18.52 5.12 -28.30
CA PRO A 65 -19.88 4.89 -28.81
C PRO A 65 -20.30 3.41 -29.02
N GLU A 66 -19.36 2.46 -29.03
CA GLU A 66 -19.64 1.04 -29.31
C GLU A 66 -19.24 0.03 -28.20
N GLY A 67 -18.69 0.42 -27.04
CA GLY A 67 -17.94 -0.54 -26.21
C GLY A 67 -18.28 -0.61 -24.72
N GLN A 68 -18.51 -1.82 -24.20
CA GLN A 68 -18.67 -2.16 -22.78
C GLN A 68 -17.65 -1.43 -21.87
N ALA A 69 -18.13 -0.96 -20.71
CA ALA A 69 -17.28 -0.30 -19.73
C ALA A 69 -16.21 -1.26 -19.16
N SER A 70 -14.96 -1.11 -19.61
CA SER A 70 -13.76 -1.73 -19.04
C SER A 70 -13.29 -0.98 -17.79
N PHE A 71 -12.60 -1.67 -16.88
CA PHE A 71 -11.85 -1.01 -15.80
C PHE A 71 -10.51 -0.49 -16.33
N VAL A 72 -10.03 0.63 -15.78
CA VAL A 72 -8.74 1.22 -16.16
C VAL A 72 -7.59 0.24 -15.93
N LYS A 73 -6.64 0.18 -16.87
CA LYS A 73 -5.44 -0.67 -16.80
C LYS A 73 -4.16 0.16 -16.73
N GLY A 74 -3.02 -0.52 -16.78
CA GLY A 74 -1.70 0.11 -16.88
C GLY A 74 -1.32 0.90 -15.61
N ALA A 75 -0.60 2.00 -15.80
CA ALA A 75 -0.09 2.81 -14.69
C ALA A 75 -1.21 3.37 -13.79
N GLN A 76 -2.32 3.85 -14.37
CA GLN A 76 -3.46 4.34 -13.60
C GLN A 76 -4.09 3.20 -12.77
N GLY A 77 -4.37 2.04 -13.39
CA GLY A 77 -4.91 0.90 -12.67
C GLY A 77 -4.01 0.46 -11.50
N MET A 78 -2.69 0.46 -11.69
CA MET A 78 -1.73 0.17 -10.64
C MET A 78 -1.78 1.18 -9.48
N ILE A 79 -1.90 2.48 -9.79
CA ILE A 79 -2.04 3.54 -8.79
C ILE A 79 -3.33 3.32 -7.97
N GLU A 80 -4.46 3.07 -8.63
CA GLU A 80 -5.75 2.85 -7.96
C GLU A 80 -5.71 1.60 -7.07
N ARG A 81 -5.10 0.50 -7.53
CA ARG A 81 -4.89 -0.71 -6.72
C ARG A 81 -4.09 -0.40 -5.47
N ASN A 82 -2.96 0.31 -5.58
CA ASN A 82 -2.12 0.65 -4.44
C ASN A 82 -2.85 1.57 -3.46
N LEU A 83 -3.58 2.58 -3.95
CA LEU A 83 -4.37 3.46 -3.11
C LEU A 83 -5.42 2.69 -2.30
N MET A 84 -6.17 1.80 -2.97
CA MET A 84 -7.17 0.97 -2.30
C MET A 84 -6.53 0.02 -1.28
N ARG A 85 -5.40 -0.62 -1.59
CA ARG A 85 -4.68 -1.45 -0.61
C ARG A 85 -4.30 -0.65 0.63
N TYR A 86 -3.76 0.56 0.49
CA TYR A 86 -3.41 1.39 1.64
C TYR A 86 -4.62 1.80 2.47
N TYR A 87 -5.72 2.16 1.82
CA TYR A 87 -6.99 2.44 2.50
C TYR A 87 -7.47 1.23 3.32
N LEU A 88 -7.49 0.04 2.73
CA LEU A 88 -7.94 -1.18 3.43
C LEU A 88 -6.99 -1.58 4.57
N ILE A 89 -5.68 -1.39 4.39
CA ILE A 89 -4.69 -1.60 5.45
C ILE A 89 -4.95 -0.65 6.63
N LEU A 90 -5.20 0.64 6.35
CA LEU A 90 -5.52 1.62 7.39
C LEU A 90 -6.82 1.25 8.11
N LYS A 91 -7.85 0.83 7.38
CA LYS A 91 -9.10 0.35 7.96
C LYS A 91 -8.87 -0.83 8.90
N ALA A 92 -8.19 -1.89 8.43
CA ALA A 92 -7.87 -3.05 9.25
C ALA A 92 -6.99 -2.69 10.46
N PHE A 93 -6.09 -1.72 10.33
CA PHE A 93 -5.29 -1.22 11.45
C PHE A 93 -6.18 -0.63 12.55
N LEU A 94 -7.11 0.24 12.17
CA LEU A 94 -8.02 0.90 13.11
C LEU A 94 -8.98 -0.11 13.76
N ASP A 95 -9.56 -1.01 12.96
CA ASP A 95 -10.51 -2.02 13.44
C ASP A 95 -9.88 -3.01 14.42
N THR A 96 -8.57 -3.28 14.28
CA THR A 96 -7.85 -4.24 15.15
C THR A 96 -7.12 -3.57 16.32
N GLN A 97 -7.18 -2.25 16.45
CA GLN A 97 -6.37 -1.49 17.41
C GLN A 97 -6.71 -1.81 18.88
N ALA A 98 -7.97 -2.14 19.17
CA ALA A 98 -8.44 -2.45 20.53
C ALA A 98 -8.01 -3.85 21.03
N LEU A 99 -7.51 -4.72 20.15
CA LEU A 99 -7.08 -6.07 20.54
C LEU A 99 -5.82 -6.05 21.42
N PRO A 100 -5.53 -7.11 22.19
CA PRO A 100 -4.24 -7.27 22.87
C PRO A 100 -3.08 -7.29 21.86
N GLU A 101 -1.95 -6.68 22.21
CA GLU A 101 -0.81 -6.51 21.29
C GLU A 101 -0.33 -7.83 20.68
N SER A 102 -0.32 -8.91 21.48
CA SER A 102 0.05 -10.27 21.05
C SER A 102 -0.82 -10.83 19.93
N ARG A 103 -2.05 -10.33 19.75
CA ARG A 103 -3.00 -10.80 18.72
C ARG A 103 -3.21 -9.80 17.58
N ARG A 104 -2.77 -8.54 17.73
CA ARG A 104 -3.05 -7.46 16.76
C ARG A 104 -2.53 -7.77 15.37
N VAL A 105 -1.30 -8.28 15.26
CA VAL A 105 -0.64 -8.48 13.96
C VAL A 105 -1.38 -9.54 13.15
N ASP A 106 -1.59 -10.74 13.70
CA ASP A 106 -2.30 -11.79 12.99
C ASP A 106 -3.74 -11.37 12.67
N ALA A 107 -4.46 -10.78 13.62
CA ALA A 107 -5.82 -10.29 13.37
C ALA A 107 -5.86 -9.29 12.21
N ARG A 108 -4.89 -8.37 12.14
CA ARG A 108 -4.79 -7.38 11.06
C ARG A 108 -4.48 -8.02 9.72
N LEU A 109 -3.57 -9.00 9.66
CA LEU A 109 -3.25 -9.69 8.40
C LEU A 109 -4.48 -10.43 7.83
N ASN A 110 -5.23 -11.11 8.71
CA ASN A 110 -6.49 -11.75 8.31
C ASN A 110 -7.51 -10.71 7.83
N ALA A 111 -7.72 -9.62 8.58
CA ALA A 111 -8.66 -8.58 8.21
C ALA A 111 -8.31 -7.89 6.88
N VAL A 112 -7.02 -7.62 6.61
CA VAL A 112 -6.59 -7.05 5.32
C VAL A 112 -6.87 -8.00 4.17
N TYR A 113 -6.59 -9.30 4.35
CA TYR A 113 -6.91 -10.31 3.33
C TYR A 113 -8.41 -10.31 3.03
N ASP A 114 -9.24 -10.48 4.06
CA ASP A 114 -10.68 -10.55 3.91
C ASP A 114 -11.25 -9.28 3.24
N LEU A 115 -10.71 -8.10 3.57
CA LEU A 115 -11.07 -6.83 2.92
C LEU A 115 -10.67 -6.78 1.43
N MET A 116 -9.50 -7.29 1.06
CA MET A 116 -9.07 -7.33 -0.34
C MET A 116 -9.94 -8.28 -1.18
N GLU A 117 -10.37 -9.40 -0.59
CA GLU A 117 -11.21 -10.40 -1.27
C GLU A 117 -12.65 -9.91 -1.55
N HIS A 118 -13.06 -8.75 -1.03
CA HIS A 118 -14.27 -8.06 -1.50
C HIS A 118 -14.11 -7.51 -2.92
N TYR A 119 -12.87 -7.41 -3.42
CA TYR A 119 -12.53 -6.86 -4.74
C TYR A 119 -11.60 -7.81 -5.52
N PRO A 120 -12.02 -9.05 -5.81
CA PRO A 120 -11.11 -10.08 -6.30
C PRO A 120 -10.51 -9.74 -7.67
N ALA A 121 -11.28 -9.13 -8.58
CA ALA A 121 -10.76 -8.71 -9.89
C ALA A 121 -9.63 -7.64 -9.77
N GLN A 122 -9.70 -6.79 -8.74
CA GLN A 122 -8.78 -5.69 -8.53
C GLN A 122 -7.66 -5.99 -7.53
N LEU A 123 -7.81 -6.93 -6.60
CA LEU A 123 -6.89 -7.03 -5.47
C LEU A 123 -6.45 -8.45 -5.12
N HIS A 124 -7.14 -9.48 -5.59
CA HIS A 124 -6.72 -10.85 -5.38
C HIS A 124 -5.37 -11.09 -6.07
N GLU A 125 -4.42 -11.65 -5.33
CA GLU A 125 -3.08 -11.98 -5.83
C GLU A 125 -2.70 -13.44 -5.58
N MET A 126 -3.17 -14.02 -4.47
CA MET A 126 -2.82 -15.37 -4.02
C MET A 126 -3.82 -15.87 -2.98
N GLU A 127 -3.80 -17.18 -2.75
CA GLU A 127 -4.64 -17.83 -1.75
C GLU A 127 -4.28 -17.43 -0.32
N ARG A 128 -5.26 -17.53 0.57
CA ARG A 128 -5.18 -17.03 1.95
C ARG A 128 -3.98 -17.57 2.73
N VAL A 129 -3.75 -18.88 2.62
CA VAL A 129 -2.65 -19.55 3.32
C VAL A 129 -1.31 -18.98 2.85
N GLU A 130 -1.12 -18.87 1.53
CA GLU A 130 0.09 -18.32 0.94
C GLU A 130 0.30 -16.86 1.34
N TYR A 131 -0.75 -16.04 1.26
CA TYR A 131 -0.71 -14.64 1.66
C TYR A 131 -0.24 -14.47 3.11
N LEU A 132 -0.87 -15.18 4.05
CA LEU A 132 -0.56 -15.07 5.48
C LEU A 132 0.86 -15.51 5.77
N ASP A 133 1.33 -16.58 5.12
CA ASP A 133 2.69 -17.09 5.29
C ASP A 133 3.75 -16.10 4.78
N VAL A 134 3.53 -15.50 3.61
CA VAL A 134 4.40 -14.43 3.08
C VAL A 134 4.45 -13.25 4.04
N LYS A 135 3.30 -12.77 4.51
CA LYS A 135 3.24 -11.59 5.40
C LYS A 135 3.83 -11.82 6.78
N ARG A 136 3.71 -13.02 7.33
CA ARG A 136 4.40 -13.40 8.58
C ARG A 136 5.92 -13.38 8.42
N ARG A 137 6.45 -13.93 7.31
CA ARG A 137 7.89 -13.88 7.02
C ARG A 137 8.39 -12.45 6.83
N GLU A 138 7.65 -11.62 6.09
CA GLU A 138 7.97 -10.18 5.93
C GLU A 138 8.04 -9.47 7.29
N ARG A 139 7.05 -9.72 8.17
CA ARG A 139 7.03 -9.14 9.52
C ARG A 139 8.22 -9.56 10.36
N GLN A 140 8.57 -10.85 10.35
CA GLN A 140 9.74 -11.36 11.06
C GLN A 140 11.03 -10.70 10.56
N ASN A 141 11.18 -10.57 9.24
CA ASN A 141 12.33 -9.89 8.66
C ASN A 141 12.37 -8.40 9.06
N GLN A 142 11.22 -7.73 9.09
CA GLN A 142 11.13 -6.34 9.56
C GLN A 142 11.57 -6.19 11.02
N VAL A 143 11.12 -7.07 11.92
CA VAL A 143 11.57 -7.07 13.34
C VAL A 143 13.08 -7.22 13.42
N ARG A 144 13.63 -8.21 12.70
CA ARG A 144 15.07 -8.49 12.68
C ARG A 144 15.88 -7.28 12.21
N LEU A 145 15.43 -6.62 11.13
CA LEU A 145 16.11 -5.43 10.60
C LEU A 145 16.00 -4.23 11.56
N GLN A 146 14.84 -4.04 12.20
CA GLN A 146 14.67 -2.97 13.20
C GLN A 146 15.57 -3.17 14.42
N GLN A 147 15.74 -4.41 14.87
CA GLN A 147 16.67 -4.74 15.96
C GLN A 147 18.14 -4.49 15.54
N ALA A 148 18.49 -4.82 14.30
CA ALA A 148 19.84 -4.63 13.77
C ALA A 148 20.24 -3.16 13.58
N ILE A 149 19.28 -2.25 13.40
CA ILE A 149 19.53 -0.80 13.25
C ILE A 149 19.94 -0.14 14.59
N GLY A 150 19.67 -0.78 15.73
CA GLY A 150 19.98 -0.25 17.06
C GLY A 150 19.22 1.04 17.41
N PRO A 151 19.26 1.51 18.66
CA PRO A 151 18.59 2.75 19.04
C PRO A 151 19.36 3.96 18.49
N THR A 152 18.82 4.64 17.48
CA THR A 152 19.19 6.04 17.20
C THR A 152 18.49 6.92 18.23
N ARG A 153 19.00 6.93 19.47
CA ARG A 153 18.66 7.96 20.46
C ARG A 153 19.93 8.80 20.69
N PRO A 154 19.97 10.09 20.32
CA PRO A 154 20.99 10.95 20.89
C PRO A 154 20.78 10.94 22.40
N GLN A 155 21.82 10.56 23.14
CA GLN A 155 21.85 10.69 24.60
C GLN A 155 21.60 12.17 24.92
N PRO A 156 20.65 12.51 25.82
CA PRO A 156 20.57 13.88 26.31
C PRO A 156 21.86 14.17 27.07
N THR A 157 22.72 15.03 26.51
CA THR A 157 23.79 15.67 27.25
C THR A 157 23.13 16.62 28.25
N GLY A 158 22.85 16.10 29.43
CA GLY A 158 22.54 16.93 30.60
C GLY A 158 23.82 17.57 31.15
N PRO A 159 23.72 18.73 31.80
CA PRO A 159 24.85 19.43 32.43
C PRO A 159 25.45 18.67 33.61
#